data_AF-A0A2H5WV73-F1
#
_entry.id   AF-A0A2H5WV73-F1
#
_cell.length_a   1.000
_cell.length_b   1.000
_cell.length_c   1.000
_cell.angle_alpha   90.00
_cell.angle_beta   90.00
_cell.angle_gamma   90.00
#
_symmetry.space_group_name_H-M   'P 1'
#
loop_
_entity.id
_entity.type
_entity.pdbx_description
1 polymer ?
#
loop_
_entity_poly.entity_id
_entity_poly.type
_entity_poly.pdbx_seq_one_letter_code
_entity_poly.pdbx_strand_id
1 'polypeptide(L)'
;MRFALMLIALLVAAGAGANPLLRMPPNSYLVRPVSSARELAQQIRGEPEVAQRYARHFKQPAYALADFFEKNLRLTRLERSGEFFVYYAPPDGQLLVKRRLLPRGKEVFVLKSNNKPVLLAECGNPVTPAVSLPRPPDATLSAPATPAVVSPTKPELMATVSEPVLPGVEIVEVPLEEAVAADLFPPAILSELETLPESAPEPPPIVAPVAVTPQVPIAPAAHAGGWWAILPMLGLLFIPRGGGGPPDVIPEPATWLGLMVGLGMLYSVSGRAFKWARKASQRGESSR
;
A
#
# COMPACT_ATOMS: atom_id res chain seq x y z
N MET A 1 44.31 -26.77 2.29
CA MET A 1 42.85 -26.99 2.52
C MET A 1 42.23 -25.97 3.47
N ARG A 2 42.64 -25.85 4.74
CA ARG A 2 41.99 -24.93 5.72
C ARG A 2 41.83 -23.47 5.25
N PHE A 3 42.86 -22.89 4.62
CA PHE A 3 42.78 -21.53 4.05
C PHE A 3 41.72 -21.38 2.94
N ALA A 4 41.51 -22.40 2.10
CA ALA A 4 40.50 -22.33 1.03
C ALA A 4 39.07 -22.32 1.59
N LEU A 5 38.81 -23.08 2.67
CA LEU A 5 37.51 -23.08 3.35
C LEU A 5 37.21 -21.73 4.02
N MET A 6 38.21 -21.10 4.66
CA MET A 6 38.07 -19.74 5.21
C MET A 6 37.76 -18.70 4.11
N LEU A 7 38.42 -18.80 2.96
CA LEU A 7 38.23 -17.85 1.85
C LEU A 7 36.84 -18.00 1.21
N ILE A 8 36.32 -19.23 1.08
CA ILE A 8 34.94 -19.49 0.62
C ILE A 8 33.92 -18.98 1.63
N ALA A 9 34.11 -19.23 2.94
CA ALA A 9 33.21 -18.74 3.98
C ALA A 9 33.12 -17.20 4.00
N LEU A 10 34.26 -16.51 3.81
CA LEU A 10 34.30 -15.06 3.72
C LEU A 10 33.59 -14.53 2.46
N LEU A 11 33.72 -15.22 1.31
CA LEU A 11 33.03 -14.86 0.07
C LEU A 11 31.50 -14.98 0.20
N VAL A 12 31.01 -16.03 0.88
CA VAL A 12 29.57 -16.23 1.13
C VAL A 12 29.02 -15.17 2.08
N ALA A 13 29.78 -14.78 3.11
CA ALA A 13 29.38 -13.70 4.02
C ALA A 13 29.27 -12.33 3.32
N ALA A 14 30.15 -12.04 2.36
CA ALA A 14 30.11 -10.79 1.59
C ALA A 14 28.92 -10.70 0.60
N GLY A 15 28.31 -11.83 0.23
CA GLY A 15 27.17 -11.89 -0.70
C GLY A 15 25.81 -11.50 -0.11
N ALA A 16 25.71 -11.33 1.22
CA ALA A 16 24.45 -11.01 1.91
C ALA A 16 24.07 -9.51 1.88
N GLY A 17 24.76 -8.70 1.05
CA GLY A 17 24.54 -7.27 0.91
C GLY A 17 23.23 -6.91 0.20
N ALA A 18 22.19 -6.65 0.99
CA ALA A 18 21.01 -5.83 0.68
C ALA A 18 20.53 -5.78 -0.79
N ASN A 19 19.53 -6.60 -1.14
CA ASN A 19 18.80 -6.47 -2.42
C ASN A 19 18.15 -5.08 -2.55
N PRO A 20 18.59 -4.20 -3.48
CA PRO A 20 18.05 -2.83 -3.60
C PRO A 20 16.65 -2.77 -4.22
N LEU A 21 16.09 -3.93 -4.62
CA LEU A 21 14.79 -4.07 -5.27
C LEU A 21 13.58 -4.05 -4.31
N LEU A 22 13.79 -3.96 -2.98
CA LEU A 22 12.71 -3.95 -1.98
C LEU A 22 12.23 -2.55 -1.56
N ARG A 23 12.66 -1.46 -2.22
CA ARG A 23 12.21 -0.11 -1.87
C ARG A 23 10.74 0.08 -2.24
N MET A 24 9.89 0.33 -1.23
CA MET A 24 8.46 0.56 -1.45
C MET A 24 8.19 1.83 -2.28
N PRO A 25 7.10 1.85 -3.07
CA PRO A 25 6.62 3.07 -3.74
C PRO A 25 6.40 4.22 -2.74
N PRO A 26 6.52 5.49 -3.17
CA PRO A 26 6.22 6.63 -2.30
C PRO A 26 4.77 6.61 -1.82
N ASN A 27 4.55 7.08 -0.59
CA ASN A 27 3.24 7.15 0.07
C ASN A 27 2.54 5.78 0.25
N SER A 28 3.34 4.71 0.38
CA SER A 28 2.87 3.36 0.71
C SER A 28 2.48 3.23 2.18
N TYR A 29 1.49 2.38 2.48
CA TYR A 29 1.15 2.03 3.87
C TYR A 29 2.23 1.15 4.50
N LEU A 30 2.84 0.25 3.73
CA LEU A 30 3.91 -0.63 4.18
C LEU A 30 5.30 -0.02 3.99
N VAL A 31 6.25 -0.44 4.84
CA VAL A 31 7.67 -0.07 4.76
C VAL A 31 8.53 -1.11 4.03
N ARG A 32 7.99 -2.32 3.84
CA ARG A 32 8.62 -3.48 3.18
C ARG A 32 7.52 -4.27 2.43
N PRO A 33 7.81 -4.91 1.28
CA PRO A 33 6.84 -5.76 0.60
C PRO A 33 6.45 -6.98 1.45
N VAL A 34 5.22 -7.46 1.25
CA VAL A 34 4.66 -8.64 1.95
C VAL A 34 4.06 -9.62 0.94
N SER A 35 4.27 -10.91 1.19
CA SER A 35 3.81 -12.03 0.36
C SER A 35 2.57 -12.74 0.93
N SER A 36 2.20 -12.44 2.17
CA SER A 36 1.05 -13.07 2.84
C SER A 36 0.32 -12.13 3.81
N ALA A 37 -0.93 -12.47 4.13
CA ALA A 37 -1.71 -11.74 5.13
C ALA A 37 -1.12 -11.85 6.56
N ARG A 38 -0.33 -12.90 6.82
CA ARG A 38 0.41 -13.08 8.08
C ARG A 38 1.58 -12.12 8.18
N GLU A 39 2.37 -11.97 7.11
CA GLU A 39 3.47 -10.99 7.05
C GLU A 39 2.95 -9.56 7.16
N LEU A 40 1.83 -9.25 6.48
CA LEU A 40 1.12 -7.97 6.63
C LEU A 40 0.76 -7.71 8.11
N ALA A 41 0.12 -8.67 8.78
CA ALA A 41 -0.27 -8.52 10.18
C ALA A 41 0.94 -8.42 11.13
N GLN A 42 2.01 -9.18 10.87
CA GLN A 42 3.28 -9.05 11.62
C GLN A 42 3.90 -7.65 11.45
N GLN A 43 3.88 -7.10 10.23
CA GLN A 43 4.39 -5.76 9.95
C GLN A 43 3.57 -4.68 10.64
N ILE A 44 2.23 -4.81 10.68
CA ILE A 44 1.35 -3.88 11.41
C ILE A 44 1.59 -3.95 12.93
N ARG A 45 1.94 -5.13 13.46
CA ARG A 45 2.26 -5.29 14.90
C ARG A 45 3.68 -4.79 15.25
N GLY A 46 4.65 -4.95 14.34
CA GLY A 46 6.06 -4.63 14.58
C GLY A 46 6.50 -3.21 14.18
N GLU A 47 5.87 -2.61 13.17
CA GLU A 47 6.29 -1.32 12.62
C GLU A 47 5.31 -0.20 13.06
N PRO A 48 5.69 0.72 13.97
CA PRO A 48 4.78 1.71 14.53
C PRO A 48 4.24 2.69 13.47
N GLU A 49 5.03 3.02 12.44
CA GLU A 49 4.56 3.83 11.31
C GLU A 49 3.39 3.17 10.56
N VAL A 50 3.52 1.88 10.25
CA VAL A 50 2.51 1.10 9.51
C VAL A 50 1.24 0.97 10.35
N ALA A 51 1.41 0.66 11.65
CA ALA A 51 0.33 0.64 12.62
C ALA A 51 -0.46 1.95 12.64
N GLN A 52 0.25 3.09 12.73
CA GLN A 52 -0.36 4.41 12.82
C GLN A 52 -1.03 4.85 11.50
N ARG A 53 -0.48 4.48 10.34
CA ARG A 53 -1.09 4.74 9.02
C ARG A 53 -2.44 4.03 8.90
N TYR A 54 -2.49 2.73 9.22
CA TYR A 54 -3.74 1.96 9.18
C TYR A 54 -4.75 2.40 10.23
N ALA A 55 -4.31 2.70 11.46
CA ALA A 55 -5.19 3.18 12.52
C ALA A 55 -5.85 4.53 12.17
N ARG A 56 -5.09 5.47 11.58
CA ARG A 56 -5.62 6.74 11.08
C ARG A 56 -6.63 6.56 9.96
N HIS A 57 -6.35 5.68 8.99
CA HIS A 57 -7.24 5.41 7.85
C HIS A 57 -8.55 4.75 8.26
N PHE A 58 -8.48 3.62 8.95
CA PHE A 58 -9.66 2.83 9.30
C PHE A 58 -10.39 3.30 10.57
N LYS A 59 -9.80 4.24 11.33
CA LYS A 59 -10.31 4.71 12.64
C LYS A 59 -10.53 3.56 13.63
N GLN A 60 -9.59 2.62 13.65
CA GLN A 60 -9.62 1.39 14.46
C GLN A 60 -8.23 1.12 15.07
N PRO A 61 -8.12 0.45 16.22
CA PRO A 61 -6.83 0.16 16.82
C PRO A 61 -6.03 -0.83 15.96
N ALA A 62 -4.72 -0.57 15.81
CA ALA A 62 -3.85 -1.32 14.90
C ALA A 62 -3.76 -2.83 15.21
N TYR A 63 -3.82 -3.22 16.49
CA TYR A 63 -3.80 -4.64 16.88
C TYR A 63 -5.04 -5.39 16.36
N ALA A 64 -6.23 -4.78 16.44
CA ALA A 64 -7.47 -5.38 15.96
C ALA A 64 -7.49 -5.46 14.43
N LEU A 65 -6.91 -4.47 13.75
CA LEU A 65 -6.72 -4.50 12.29
C LEU A 65 -5.75 -5.61 11.86
N ALA A 66 -4.62 -5.79 12.55
CA ALA A 66 -3.67 -6.86 12.26
C ALA A 66 -4.32 -8.25 12.41
N ASP A 67 -5.00 -8.49 13.53
CA ASP A 67 -5.76 -9.70 13.80
C ASP A 67 -6.85 -9.96 12.75
N PHE A 68 -7.59 -8.91 12.39
CA PHE A 68 -8.62 -9.00 11.37
C PHE A 68 -8.03 -9.32 10.00
N PHE A 69 -6.92 -8.69 9.60
CA PHE A 69 -6.29 -8.95 8.31
C PHE A 69 -5.73 -10.37 8.21
N GLU A 70 -5.07 -10.87 9.26
CA GLU A 70 -4.57 -12.25 9.30
C GLU A 70 -5.72 -13.28 9.19
N LYS A 71 -6.80 -13.06 9.93
CA LYS A 71 -7.97 -13.96 9.97
C LYS A 71 -8.83 -13.85 8.71
N ASN A 72 -9.04 -12.66 8.15
CA ASN A 72 -10.08 -12.39 7.14
C ASN A 72 -9.56 -12.02 5.74
N LEU A 73 -8.28 -11.71 5.55
CA LEU A 73 -7.73 -11.44 4.21
C LEU A 73 -7.02 -12.64 3.60
N ARG A 74 -7.14 -12.78 2.27
CA ARG A 74 -6.31 -13.68 1.47
C ARG A 74 -5.68 -12.90 0.32
N LEU A 75 -4.43 -13.22 0.00
CA LEU A 75 -3.78 -12.71 -1.21
C LEU A 75 -4.39 -13.42 -2.43
N THR A 76 -4.80 -12.66 -3.43
CA THR A 76 -5.30 -13.19 -4.70
C THR A 76 -4.97 -12.24 -5.86
N ARG A 77 -5.31 -12.64 -7.08
CA ARG A 77 -5.23 -11.81 -8.27
C ARG A 77 -6.61 -11.32 -8.68
N LEU A 78 -6.69 -10.06 -9.10
CA LEU A 78 -7.94 -9.41 -9.49
C LEU A 78 -8.51 -10.07 -10.76
N GLU A 79 -9.75 -10.60 -10.70
CA GLU A 79 -10.35 -11.39 -11.77
C GLU A 79 -10.66 -10.59 -13.05
N ARG A 80 -10.95 -9.30 -12.89
CA ARG A 80 -11.33 -8.36 -13.96
C ARG A 80 -10.65 -7.02 -13.70
N SER A 81 -10.38 -6.24 -14.74
CA SER A 81 -9.95 -4.85 -14.57
C SER A 81 -11.09 -3.98 -14.05
N GLY A 82 -10.79 -2.97 -13.25
CA GLY A 82 -11.78 -2.03 -12.73
C GLY A 82 -11.14 -0.77 -12.15
N GLU A 83 -11.93 0.28 -11.98
CA GLU A 83 -11.49 1.50 -11.28
C GLU A 83 -11.69 1.36 -9.78
N PHE A 84 -10.67 1.74 -9.00
CA PHE A 84 -10.69 1.71 -7.54
C PHE A 84 -10.15 3.01 -6.97
N PHE A 85 -10.67 3.44 -5.82
CA PHE A 85 -10.09 4.54 -5.05
C PHE A 85 -8.94 3.97 -4.21
N VAL A 86 -7.70 4.29 -4.59
CA VAL A 86 -6.50 3.89 -3.84
C VAL A 86 -6.16 5.01 -2.86
N TYR A 87 -6.02 4.65 -1.60
CA TYR A 87 -5.66 5.55 -0.51
C TYR A 87 -4.15 5.50 -0.28
N TYR A 88 -3.53 6.65 -0.12
CA TYR A 88 -2.09 6.83 0.08
C TYR A 88 -1.84 7.51 1.43
N ALA A 89 -0.72 7.16 2.05
CA ALA A 89 -0.26 7.75 3.30
C ALA A 89 1.03 8.56 3.06
N PRO A 90 0.93 9.81 2.57
CA PRO A 90 2.06 10.73 2.53
C PRO A 90 2.56 11.09 3.95
N PRO A 91 3.82 11.56 4.06
CA PRO A 91 4.47 11.78 5.36
C PRO A 91 3.91 12.99 6.14
N ASP A 92 3.19 13.89 5.48
CA ASP A 92 2.43 14.99 6.09
C ASP A 92 1.23 14.51 6.93
N GLY A 93 0.83 13.25 6.79
CA GLY A 93 -0.32 12.66 7.46
C GLY A 93 -1.67 12.99 6.85
N GLN A 94 -1.74 13.68 5.71
CA GLN A 94 -2.99 13.95 5.01
C GLN A 94 -3.43 12.73 4.18
N LEU A 95 -4.70 12.36 4.24
CA LEU A 95 -5.20 11.19 3.51
C LEU A 95 -5.39 11.53 2.01
N LEU A 96 -4.48 11.07 1.16
CA LEU A 96 -4.54 11.30 -0.28
C LEU A 96 -5.27 10.16 -0.99
N VAL A 97 -6.33 10.47 -1.73
CA VAL A 97 -7.12 9.48 -2.49
C VAL A 97 -6.91 9.67 -3.99
N LYS A 98 -6.67 8.60 -4.74
CA LYS A 98 -6.61 8.65 -6.22
C LYS A 98 -7.41 7.51 -6.83
N ARG A 99 -8.31 7.83 -7.77
CA ARG A 99 -8.96 6.85 -8.63
C ARG A 99 -7.91 6.25 -9.59
N ARG A 100 -7.81 4.92 -9.63
CA ARG A 100 -6.89 4.18 -10.51
C ARG A 100 -7.58 3.00 -11.16
N LEU A 101 -7.35 2.81 -12.45
CA LEU A 101 -7.65 1.57 -13.15
C LEU A 101 -6.65 0.49 -12.72
N LEU A 102 -7.12 -0.54 -12.04
CA LEU A 102 -6.33 -1.73 -11.73
C LEU A 102 -6.55 -2.77 -12.84
N PRO A 103 -5.48 -3.31 -13.47
CA PRO A 103 -5.62 -4.32 -14.50
C PRO A 103 -6.01 -5.69 -13.92
N ARG A 104 -6.65 -6.52 -14.75
CA ARG A 104 -6.84 -7.96 -14.45
C ARG A 104 -5.50 -8.61 -14.14
N GLY A 105 -5.47 -9.47 -13.13
CA GLY A 105 -4.27 -10.17 -12.68
C GLY A 105 -3.46 -9.43 -11.62
N LYS A 106 -3.76 -8.16 -11.31
CA LYS A 106 -3.06 -7.40 -10.25
C LYS A 106 -3.28 -8.06 -8.88
N GLU A 107 -2.21 -8.18 -8.10
CA GLU A 107 -2.25 -8.82 -6.78
C GLU A 107 -2.82 -7.88 -5.71
N VAL A 108 -3.81 -8.38 -4.98
CA VAL A 108 -4.63 -7.66 -4.01
C VAL A 108 -4.97 -8.57 -2.83
N PHE A 109 -5.09 -7.99 -1.65
CA PHE A 109 -5.70 -8.67 -0.50
C PHE A 109 -7.21 -8.50 -0.56
N VAL A 110 -7.95 -9.61 -0.60
CA VAL A 110 -9.42 -9.64 -0.60
C VAL A 110 -9.97 -10.20 0.70
N LEU A 111 -11.18 -9.78 1.07
CA LEU A 111 -11.95 -10.40 2.14
C LEU A 111 -12.29 -11.86 1.76
N LYS A 112 -12.00 -12.82 2.65
CA LYS A 112 -12.31 -14.25 2.45
C LYS A 112 -13.82 -14.52 2.28
N SER A 113 -14.68 -13.71 2.90
CA SER A 113 -16.13 -13.92 2.91
C SER A 113 -16.87 -13.45 1.66
N ASN A 114 -16.36 -12.44 0.95
CA ASN A 114 -17.07 -11.82 -0.19
C ASN A 114 -16.18 -11.46 -1.39
N ASN A 115 -14.88 -11.79 -1.34
CA ASN A 115 -13.88 -11.49 -2.38
C ASN A 115 -13.72 -10.01 -2.74
N LYS A 116 -14.25 -9.07 -1.95
CA LYS A 116 -14.02 -7.64 -2.18
C LYS A 116 -12.55 -7.32 -1.89
N PRO A 117 -11.84 -6.63 -2.80
CA PRO A 117 -10.48 -6.18 -2.54
C PRO A 117 -10.49 -5.12 -1.45
N VAL A 118 -9.50 -5.18 -0.56
CA VAL A 118 -9.35 -4.28 0.60
C VAL A 118 -8.04 -3.51 0.53
N LEU A 119 -6.95 -4.18 0.15
CA LEU A 119 -5.61 -3.58 0.05
C LEU A 119 -4.90 -4.03 -1.24
N LEU A 120 -4.01 -3.18 -1.79
CA LEU A 120 -3.04 -3.58 -2.82
C LEU A 120 -1.92 -4.42 -2.20
N ALA A 121 -1.52 -5.53 -2.83
CA ALA A 121 -0.48 -6.40 -2.27
C ALA A 121 0.92 -5.74 -2.26
N GLU A 122 1.24 -5.00 -3.32
CA GLU A 122 2.56 -4.39 -3.54
C GLU A 122 2.95 -3.34 -2.48
N CYS A 123 1.99 -2.59 -1.93
CA CYS A 123 2.24 -1.44 -1.06
C CYS A 123 1.33 -1.38 0.18
N GLY A 124 0.41 -2.33 0.33
CA GLY A 124 -0.61 -2.39 1.38
C GLY A 124 -1.65 -1.26 1.33
N ASN A 125 -1.63 -0.40 0.31
CA ASN A 125 -2.53 0.74 0.21
C ASN A 125 -3.99 0.29 0.18
N PRO A 126 -4.87 0.84 1.04
CA PRO A 126 -6.29 0.53 1.01
C PRO A 126 -6.92 0.85 -0.34
N VAL A 127 -7.93 0.05 -0.70
CA VAL A 127 -8.89 0.34 -1.78
C VAL A 127 -10.33 0.51 -1.27
N THR A 128 -10.54 0.43 0.06
CA THR A 128 -11.80 0.74 0.73
C THR A 128 -11.60 1.83 1.80
N PRO A 129 -12.58 2.72 2.02
CA PRO A 129 -12.52 3.74 3.06
C PRO A 129 -12.63 3.15 4.47
N ALA A 130 -13.34 2.05 4.62
CA ALA A 130 -13.65 1.42 5.89
C ALA A 130 -13.54 -0.12 5.80
N VAL A 131 -13.42 -0.74 6.97
CA VAL A 131 -13.49 -2.18 7.18
C VAL A 131 -14.36 -2.42 8.40
N SER A 132 -15.39 -3.25 8.28
CA SER A 132 -16.26 -3.63 9.39
C SER A 132 -15.56 -4.67 10.26
N LEU A 133 -14.92 -4.23 11.33
CA LEU A 133 -14.47 -5.12 12.40
C LEU A 133 -15.68 -5.62 13.20
N PRO A 134 -15.75 -6.91 13.58
CA PRO A 134 -16.67 -7.35 14.62
C PRO A 134 -16.40 -6.54 15.89
N ARG A 135 -17.40 -5.84 16.41
CA ARG A 135 -17.27 -5.12 17.69
C ARG A 135 -17.02 -6.17 18.77
N PRO A 136 -15.96 -6.06 19.60
CA PRO A 136 -15.79 -6.94 20.73
C PRO A 136 -17.00 -6.78 21.68
N PRO A 137 -17.57 -7.88 22.20
CA PRO A 137 -18.85 -7.84 22.92
C PRO A 137 -18.84 -6.98 24.20
N ASP A 138 -17.66 -6.71 24.77
CA ASP A 138 -17.52 -6.12 26.11
C ASP A 138 -17.19 -4.61 26.11
N ALA A 139 -17.28 -3.93 24.96
CA ALA A 139 -17.19 -2.47 24.90
C ALA A 139 -18.53 -1.77 25.21
N THR A 140 -19.30 -2.32 26.14
CA THR A 140 -20.36 -1.60 26.82
C THR A 140 -19.68 -0.54 27.67
N LEU A 141 -19.68 0.70 27.19
CA LEU A 141 -19.32 1.85 28.01
C LEU A 141 -20.23 1.83 29.24
N SER A 142 -19.69 1.46 30.41
CA SER A 142 -20.28 1.90 31.67
C SER A 142 -20.34 3.41 31.59
N ALA A 143 -21.54 3.95 31.37
CA ALA A 143 -21.80 5.34 31.70
C ALA A 143 -21.31 5.55 33.13
N PRO A 144 -20.60 6.67 33.42
CA PRO A 144 -20.18 6.94 34.78
C PRO A 144 -21.45 6.97 35.64
N ALA A 145 -21.57 5.99 36.54
CA ALA A 145 -22.67 5.96 37.49
C ALA A 145 -22.54 7.25 38.30
N THR A 146 -23.52 8.15 38.14
CA THR A 146 -23.70 9.27 39.05
C THR A 146 -23.70 8.69 40.47
N PRO A 147 -22.83 9.16 41.38
CA PRO A 147 -22.82 8.63 42.73
C PRO A 147 -24.19 8.87 43.34
N ALA A 148 -24.88 7.78 43.68
CA ALA A 148 -26.16 7.87 44.34
C ALA A 148 -25.97 8.67 45.63
N VAL A 149 -26.68 9.79 45.75
CA VAL A 149 -26.68 10.63 46.94
C VAL A 149 -27.28 9.79 48.07
N VAL A 150 -26.43 9.24 48.91
CA VAL A 150 -26.84 8.52 50.11
C VAL A 150 -27.35 9.56 51.11
N SER A 151 -28.67 9.72 51.20
CA SER A 151 -29.30 10.50 52.26
C SER A 151 -28.90 9.93 53.63
N PRO A 152 -28.17 10.67 54.48
CA PRO A 152 -27.86 10.19 55.82
C PRO A 152 -29.10 10.33 56.72
N THR A 153 -29.55 9.22 57.28
CA THR A 153 -30.56 9.21 58.34
C THR A 153 -30.08 10.04 59.53
N LYS A 154 -30.92 11.00 59.96
CA LYS A 154 -30.75 11.84 61.16
C LYS A 154 -30.37 11.04 62.42
N PRO A 155 -29.30 11.43 63.13
CA PRO A 155 -29.20 11.36 64.58
C PRO A 155 -29.32 12.78 65.18
N GLU A 156 -29.83 12.88 66.40
CA GLU A 156 -30.07 14.13 67.12
C GLU A 156 -29.05 14.30 68.26
N LEU A 157 -28.67 15.56 68.58
CA LEU A 157 -27.84 15.98 69.74
C LEU A 157 -26.33 15.54 69.69
N MET A 158 -25.32 16.36 70.03
CA MET A 158 -25.25 17.64 70.76
C MET A 158 -24.15 18.62 70.26
N ALA A 159 -24.37 19.91 70.53
CA ALA A 159 -23.40 20.95 70.94
C ALA A 159 -22.15 21.34 70.07
N THR A 160 -22.27 22.55 69.47
CA THR A 160 -21.32 23.68 69.58
C THR A 160 -19.87 23.56 69.06
N VAL A 161 -19.52 24.31 68.00
CA VAL A 161 -18.51 25.41 68.01
C VAL A 161 -18.48 26.15 66.64
N SER A 162 -18.49 27.48 66.72
CA SER A 162 -18.24 28.58 65.75
C SER A 162 -18.16 28.41 64.21
N GLU A 163 -18.91 29.31 63.56
CA GLU A 163 -18.75 29.90 62.20
C GLU A 163 -17.35 30.47 61.90
N PRO A 164 -16.92 30.55 60.62
CA PRO A 164 -17.34 31.62 59.68
C PRO A 164 -17.72 31.10 58.26
N VAL A 165 -18.75 31.62 57.56
CA VAL A 165 -18.84 32.94 56.86
C VAL A 165 -17.72 33.11 55.82
N LEU A 166 -17.91 33.31 54.50
CA LEU A 166 -19.04 33.35 53.51
C LEU A 166 -18.37 33.27 52.08
N PRO A 167 -19.06 33.21 50.91
CA PRO A 167 -20.48 32.94 50.58
C PRO A 167 -20.69 31.80 49.54
N GLY A 168 -21.86 31.14 49.57
CA GLY A 168 -22.28 30.23 48.50
C GLY A 168 -22.93 30.96 47.32
N VAL A 169 -22.62 30.55 46.08
CA VAL A 169 -23.35 30.99 44.89
C VAL A 169 -24.46 29.98 44.61
N GLU A 170 -25.63 30.29 45.15
CA GLU A 170 -26.90 29.62 44.83
C GLU A 170 -27.41 30.16 43.49
N ILE A 171 -27.33 29.35 42.43
CA ILE A 171 -28.05 29.63 41.18
C ILE A 171 -29.19 28.62 41.08
N VAL A 172 -30.38 29.16 41.35
CA VAL A 172 -31.67 28.50 41.29
C VAL A 172 -31.90 27.86 39.92
N GLU A 173 -32.23 26.56 39.91
CA GLU A 173 -32.86 25.93 38.75
C GLU A 173 -34.28 26.48 38.62
N VAL A 174 -34.56 27.18 37.51
CA VAL A 174 -35.91 27.67 37.19
C VAL A 174 -36.50 26.76 36.10
N PRO A 175 -37.46 25.87 36.43
CA PRO A 175 -38.28 25.23 35.43
C PRO A 175 -39.37 26.20 34.99
N LEU A 176 -39.34 26.61 33.73
CA LEU A 176 -40.44 27.33 33.09
C LEU A 176 -40.73 26.71 31.72
N GLU A 177 -41.71 25.82 31.70
CA GLU A 177 -42.41 25.49 30.46
C GLU A 177 -43.28 26.69 30.02
N GLU A 178 -43.64 26.68 28.74
CA GLU A 178 -44.83 27.38 28.21
C GLU A 178 -44.85 28.94 28.26
N ALA A 179 -44.34 29.58 27.20
CA ALA A 179 -44.96 30.80 26.66
C ALA A 179 -44.58 31.13 25.19
N VAL A 180 -45.56 30.93 24.30
CA VAL A 180 -45.97 31.85 23.21
C VAL A 180 -44.92 32.39 22.20
N ALA A 181 -45.00 31.81 21.00
CA ALA A 181 -44.92 32.43 19.66
C ALA A 181 -44.60 33.94 19.49
N ALA A 182 -43.48 34.20 18.81
CA ALA A 182 -43.30 35.23 17.76
C ALA A 182 -42.05 34.81 16.93
N ASP A 183 -42.19 34.34 15.70
CA ASP A 183 -42.27 35.17 14.48
C ASP A 183 -40.98 35.96 14.19
N LEU A 184 -39.96 35.28 13.63
CA LEU A 184 -38.86 35.88 12.86
C LEU A 184 -38.24 34.84 11.89
N PHE A 185 -38.95 34.50 10.82
CA PHE A 185 -38.35 33.85 9.63
C PHE A 185 -38.52 34.78 8.41
N PRO A 186 -37.43 35.34 7.85
CA PRO A 186 -37.45 35.95 6.53
C PRO A 186 -37.12 34.90 5.43
N PRO A 187 -38.09 34.42 4.63
CA PRO A 187 -37.83 33.52 3.50
C PRO A 187 -37.42 34.33 2.26
N ALA A 188 -36.16 34.75 2.16
CA ALA A 188 -35.70 35.66 1.10
C ALA A 188 -34.26 35.40 0.59
N ILE A 189 -33.95 34.18 0.14
CA ILE A 189 -32.72 33.90 -0.66
C ILE A 189 -32.97 32.85 -1.78
N LEU A 190 -34.13 32.90 -2.44
CA LEU A 190 -34.47 32.00 -3.57
C LEU A 190 -34.95 32.76 -4.83
N SER A 191 -34.56 34.04 -5.01
CA SER A 191 -35.03 34.84 -6.16
C SER A 191 -34.04 35.92 -6.65
N GLU A 192 -32.73 35.75 -6.46
CA GLU A 192 -31.73 36.69 -7.02
C GLU A 192 -30.76 36.00 -7.99
N LEU A 193 -30.59 36.65 -9.14
CA LEU A 193 -29.68 36.34 -10.25
C LEU A 193 -30.02 35.13 -11.13
N GLU A 194 -31.27 35.11 -11.58
CA GLU A 194 -31.52 34.90 -13.02
C GLU A 194 -30.97 36.10 -13.82
N THR A 195 -29.65 36.14 -14.05
CA THR A 195 -29.02 37.16 -14.91
C THR A 195 -27.95 36.54 -15.81
N LEU A 196 -28.34 36.24 -17.04
CA LEU A 196 -27.46 35.96 -18.16
C LEU A 196 -26.73 37.24 -18.57
N PRO A 197 -25.40 37.18 -18.80
CA PRO A 197 -24.89 37.83 -20.00
C PRO A 197 -24.03 36.88 -20.85
N GLU A 198 -24.37 36.87 -22.14
CA GLU A 198 -23.54 36.37 -23.24
C GLU A 198 -22.14 37.03 -23.20
N SER A 199 -21.09 36.27 -22.90
CA SER A 199 -19.72 36.68 -23.25
C SER A 199 -18.78 35.47 -23.32
N ALA A 200 -18.54 34.99 -24.54
CA ALA A 200 -17.57 33.95 -24.81
C ALA A 200 -16.16 34.55 -24.84
N PRO A 201 -15.19 34.06 -24.04
CA PRO A 201 -13.79 34.40 -24.24
C PRO A 201 -13.25 33.73 -25.50
N GLU A 202 -12.61 34.51 -26.38
CA GLU A 202 -11.90 34.00 -27.56
C GLU A 202 -10.85 32.93 -27.19
N PRO A 203 -10.63 31.91 -28.03
CA PRO A 203 -9.54 30.97 -27.83
C PRO A 203 -8.18 31.68 -27.99
N PRO A 204 -7.21 31.43 -27.09
CA PRO A 204 -5.88 32.02 -27.21
C PRO A 204 -5.15 31.53 -28.48
N PRO A 205 -4.24 32.34 -29.05
CA PRO A 205 -3.54 32.01 -30.27
C PRO A 205 -2.74 30.71 -30.15
N ILE A 206 -2.80 29.89 -31.20
CA ILE A 206 -2.08 28.63 -31.32
C ILE A 206 -0.57 28.92 -31.39
N VAL A 207 0.11 28.83 -30.25
CA VAL A 207 1.58 28.78 -30.21
C VAL A 207 2.00 27.42 -30.75
N ALA A 208 2.69 27.44 -31.90
CA ALA A 208 3.18 26.22 -32.53
C ALA A 208 4.09 25.43 -31.57
N PRO A 209 3.94 24.10 -31.48
CA PRO A 209 4.81 23.29 -30.64
C PRO A 209 6.24 23.34 -31.18
N VAL A 210 7.13 23.98 -30.42
CA VAL A 210 8.58 23.87 -30.63
C VAL A 210 8.94 22.39 -30.62
N ALA A 211 9.57 21.93 -31.69
CA ALA A 211 9.97 20.54 -31.84
C ALA A 211 11.10 20.20 -30.84
N VAL A 212 10.71 19.78 -29.64
CA VAL A 212 11.64 19.18 -28.67
C VAL A 212 12.10 17.85 -29.26
N THR A 213 13.32 17.83 -29.76
CA THR A 213 13.99 16.61 -30.20
C THR A 213 14.13 15.67 -28.99
N PRO A 214 13.58 14.44 -29.04
CA PRO A 214 13.75 13.50 -27.96
C PRO A 214 15.23 13.08 -27.93
N GLN A 215 15.95 13.54 -26.91
CA GLN A 215 17.26 12.99 -26.59
C GLN A 215 17.07 11.49 -26.32
N VAL A 216 17.69 10.65 -27.15
CA VAL A 216 17.62 9.20 -27.01
C VAL A 216 18.26 8.84 -25.66
N PRO A 217 17.52 8.29 -24.70
CA PRO A 217 18.13 7.82 -23.46
C PRO A 217 19.03 6.63 -23.82
N ILE A 218 20.34 6.81 -23.63
CA ILE A 218 21.30 5.71 -23.68
C ILE A 218 20.82 4.68 -22.66
N ALA A 219 20.41 3.52 -23.14
CA ALA A 219 19.86 2.48 -22.27
C ALA A 219 20.93 2.10 -21.22
N PRO A 220 20.60 2.08 -19.92
CA PRO A 220 21.53 1.59 -18.92
C PRO A 220 21.86 0.14 -19.27
N ALA A 221 23.16 -0.17 -19.31
CA ALA A 221 23.63 -1.51 -19.56
C ALA A 221 22.94 -2.47 -18.59
N ALA A 222 22.22 -3.45 -19.14
CA ALA A 222 21.54 -4.45 -18.33
C ALA A 222 22.61 -5.31 -17.63
N HIS A 223 22.99 -4.91 -16.40
CA HIS A 223 23.65 -5.80 -15.47
C HIS A 223 22.69 -6.93 -15.12
N ALA A 224 22.67 -7.94 -15.98
CA ALA A 224 22.05 -9.23 -15.75
C ALA A 224 22.84 -9.97 -14.66
N GLY A 225 22.72 -9.48 -13.42
CA GLY A 225 23.20 -10.12 -12.19
C GLY A 225 22.40 -11.38 -11.87
N GLY A 226 22.27 -12.27 -12.85
CA GLY A 226 21.67 -13.59 -12.72
C GLY A 226 22.73 -14.57 -12.26
N TRP A 227 22.61 -15.02 -11.01
CA TRP A 227 23.36 -16.14 -10.42
C TRP A 227 23.38 -17.41 -11.30
N TRP A 228 22.39 -17.57 -12.18
CA TRP A 228 22.33 -18.56 -13.26
C TRP A 228 23.57 -18.57 -14.19
N ALA A 229 24.26 -17.44 -14.37
CA ALA A 229 25.46 -17.35 -15.21
C ALA A 229 26.69 -18.06 -14.64
N ILE A 230 26.67 -18.46 -13.36
CA ILE A 230 27.79 -19.12 -12.68
C ILE A 230 27.65 -20.67 -12.71
N LEU A 231 26.45 -21.19 -13.00
CA LEU A 231 26.20 -22.64 -13.00
C LEU A 231 27.06 -23.50 -13.96
N PRO A 232 27.48 -23.07 -15.18
CA PRO A 232 28.26 -23.93 -16.06
C PRO A 232 29.71 -24.16 -15.58
N MET A 233 30.21 -23.38 -14.62
CA MET A 233 31.59 -23.51 -14.11
C MET A 233 31.74 -24.55 -12.98
N LEU A 234 30.65 -24.93 -12.29
CA LEU A 234 30.73 -25.89 -11.18
C LEU A 234 30.70 -27.36 -11.61
N GLY A 235 30.36 -27.65 -12.87
CA GLY A 235 30.30 -29.02 -13.41
C GLY A 235 31.67 -29.68 -13.64
N LEU A 236 32.76 -28.90 -13.67
CA LEU A 236 34.09 -29.41 -14.05
C LEU A 236 34.90 -30.05 -12.89
N LEU A 237 34.39 -30.00 -11.65
CA LEU A 237 35.12 -30.45 -10.44
C LEU A 237 34.76 -31.86 -9.96
N PHE A 238 33.85 -32.57 -10.62
CA PHE A 238 33.45 -33.94 -10.29
C PHE A 238 33.81 -34.96 -11.40
N ILE A 239 35.00 -34.83 -11.99
CA ILE A 239 35.60 -35.92 -12.77
C ILE A 239 36.42 -36.80 -11.80
N PRO A 240 36.11 -38.08 -11.61
CA PRO A 240 36.93 -38.97 -10.80
C PRO A 240 38.31 -39.13 -11.44
N ARG A 241 39.36 -38.77 -10.68
CA ARG A 241 40.76 -38.79 -11.14
C ARG A 241 41.33 -40.22 -11.20
N GLY A 242 40.81 -41.03 -12.12
CA GLY A 242 41.49 -42.24 -12.60
C GLY A 242 42.58 -41.85 -13.60
N GLY A 243 43.79 -42.38 -13.45
CA GLY A 243 44.93 -42.02 -14.31
C GLY A 243 45.00 -42.86 -15.59
N GLY A 244 45.53 -42.26 -16.67
CA GLY A 244 45.93 -43.00 -17.88
C GLY A 244 45.72 -42.26 -19.20
N GLY A 245 46.71 -41.46 -19.62
CA GLY A 245 46.82 -40.91 -20.98
C GLY A 245 45.90 -39.71 -21.32
N PRO A 246 46.24 -38.93 -22.36
CA PRO A 246 45.34 -37.94 -22.95
C PRO A 246 44.32 -38.65 -23.86
N PRO A 247 43.00 -38.54 -23.62
CA PRO A 247 42.00 -39.09 -24.52
C PRO A 247 41.81 -38.17 -25.74
N ASP A 248 41.67 -38.78 -26.92
CA ASP A 248 41.24 -38.08 -28.13
C ASP A 248 39.77 -37.69 -27.98
N VAL A 249 39.46 -36.40 -28.01
CA VAL A 249 38.12 -35.89 -27.74
C VAL A 249 37.30 -35.91 -29.03
N ILE A 250 36.68 -37.05 -29.32
CA ILE A 250 35.66 -37.17 -30.36
C ILE A 250 34.36 -36.52 -29.84
N PRO A 251 33.85 -35.43 -30.43
CA PRO A 251 32.66 -34.76 -29.94
C PRO A 251 31.41 -35.58 -30.27
N GLU A 252 30.74 -36.09 -29.23
CA GLU A 252 29.47 -36.81 -29.37
C GLU A 252 28.36 -35.91 -29.96
N PRO A 253 27.42 -36.46 -30.75
CA PRO A 253 26.37 -35.70 -31.44
C PRO A 253 25.43 -34.94 -30.49
N ALA A 254 25.36 -35.32 -29.21
CA ALA A 254 24.61 -34.61 -28.19
C ALA A 254 25.10 -33.16 -27.97
N THR A 255 26.41 -32.91 -28.10
CA THR A 255 26.99 -31.58 -27.91
C THR A 255 26.53 -30.58 -28.97
N TRP A 256 26.37 -31.05 -30.22
CA TRP A 256 25.84 -30.25 -31.32
C TRP A 256 24.36 -29.89 -31.14
N LEU A 257 23.55 -30.82 -30.61
CA LEU A 257 22.15 -30.57 -30.28
C LEU A 257 21.99 -29.47 -29.23
N GLY A 258 22.81 -29.49 -28.16
CA GLY A 258 22.79 -28.43 -27.14
C GLY A 258 23.10 -27.04 -27.70
N LEU A 259 24.09 -26.95 -28.59
CA LEU A 259 24.51 -25.70 -29.23
C LEU A 259 23.42 -25.14 -30.16
N MET A 260 22.76 -26.00 -30.94
CA MET A 260 21.66 -25.62 -31.83
C MET A 260 20.41 -25.13 -31.08
N VAL A 261 20.04 -25.75 -29.96
CA VAL A 261 18.92 -25.29 -29.13
C VAL A 261 19.21 -23.91 -28.53
N GLY A 262 20.44 -23.66 -28.09
CA GLY A 262 20.89 -22.35 -27.59
C GLY A 262 20.77 -21.24 -28.64
N LEU A 263 21.23 -21.47 -29.88
CA LEU A 263 21.12 -20.50 -30.97
C LEU A 263 19.65 -20.23 -31.39
N GLY A 264 18.82 -21.27 -31.40
CA GLY A 264 17.40 -21.15 -31.78
C GLY A 264 16.60 -20.22 -30.87
N MET A 265 16.87 -20.22 -29.56
CA MET A 265 16.22 -19.29 -28.64
C MET A 265 16.60 -17.83 -28.92
N LEU A 266 17.88 -17.53 -29.18
CA LEU A 266 18.35 -16.17 -29.50
C LEU A 266 17.65 -15.60 -30.75
N TYR A 267 17.49 -16.41 -31.80
CA TYR A 267 16.82 -15.98 -33.04
C TYR A 267 15.31 -15.72 -32.85
N SER A 268 14.65 -16.43 -31.91
CA SER A 268 13.23 -16.23 -31.61
C SER A 268 12.92 -14.90 -30.90
N VAL A 269 13.91 -14.32 -30.20
CA VAL A 269 13.78 -13.07 -29.45
C VAL A 269 13.97 -11.86 -30.36
N SER A 270 14.94 -11.89 -31.28
CA SER A 270 15.20 -10.78 -32.23
C SER A 270 13.99 -10.51 -33.14
N GLY A 271 13.29 -11.56 -33.60
CA GLY A 271 12.10 -11.43 -34.43
C GLY A 271 10.91 -10.70 -33.80
N ARG A 272 10.83 -10.63 -32.46
CA ARG A 272 9.76 -9.88 -31.76
C ARG A 272 10.05 -8.38 -31.69
N ALA A 273 11.31 -8.00 -31.49
CA ALA A 273 11.74 -6.60 -31.46
C ALA A 273 11.44 -5.89 -32.79
N PHE A 274 11.70 -6.57 -33.92
CA PHE A 274 11.48 -6.01 -35.25
C PHE A 274 10.00 -5.73 -35.57
N LYS A 275 9.06 -6.54 -35.04
CA LYS A 275 7.61 -6.32 -35.20
C LYS A 275 7.11 -5.09 -34.42
N TRP A 276 7.73 -4.75 -33.30
CA TRP A 276 7.38 -3.54 -32.54
C TRP A 276 7.85 -2.27 -33.25
N ALA A 277 9.05 -2.28 -33.83
CA ALA A 277 9.58 -1.15 -34.60
C ALA A 277 8.67 -0.77 -35.79
N ARG A 278 8.22 -1.75 -36.58
CA ARG A 278 7.27 -1.49 -37.69
C ARG A 278 5.94 -0.87 -37.23
N LYS A 279 5.41 -1.30 -36.08
CA LYS A 279 4.15 -0.79 -35.54
C LYS A 279 4.26 0.63 -34.97
N ALA A 280 5.46 1.05 -34.55
CA ALA A 280 5.75 2.43 -34.19
C ALA A 280 5.79 3.35 -35.42
N SER A 281 6.46 2.92 -36.51
CA SER A 281 6.59 3.70 -37.74
C SER A 281 5.23 4.05 -38.37
N GLN A 282 4.35 3.07 -38.54
CA GLN A 282 3.02 3.28 -39.16
C GLN A 282 2.10 4.20 -38.35
N ARG A 283 2.39 4.45 -37.07
CA ARG A 283 1.58 5.35 -36.24
C ARG A 283 1.97 6.83 -36.38
N GLY A 284 3.12 7.12 -36.99
CA GLY A 284 3.57 8.49 -37.27
C GLY A 284 3.01 9.09 -38.56
N GLU A 285 2.68 8.27 -39.56
CA GLU A 285 2.16 8.74 -40.85
C GLU A 285 0.65 9.04 -40.86
N SER A 286 -0.12 8.52 -39.88
CA SER A 286 -1.58 8.71 -39.78
C SER A 286 -2.00 10.04 -39.12
N SER A 287 -1.09 11.01 -38.98
CA SER A 287 -1.35 12.29 -38.30
C SER A 287 -0.66 13.48 -39.01
N ARG A 288 -0.71 13.46 -40.33
CA ARG A 288 -0.47 14.59 -41.23
C ARG A 288 -1.65 14.72 -42.19
#